data_AF-A0A535R5F0-F1
#
_entry.id   AF-A0A535R5F0-F1
#
_cell.length_a   1.000
_cell.length_b   1.000
_cell.length_c   1.000
_cell.angle_alpha   90.00
_cell.angle_beta   90.00
_cell.angle_gamma   90.00
#
_symmetry.space_group_name_H-M   'P 1'
#
loop_
_entity.id
_entity.type
_entity.pdbx_description
1 polymer ?
#
loop_
_entity_poly.entity_id
_entity_poly.type
_entity_poly.pdbx_seq_one_letter_code
_entity_poly.pdbx_strand_id
1 'polypeptide(L)'
;MAQSSRSADLVPSVLIRFQHAVGGMGSIGAPYLDERGGTFAYQWRVGSFEETQAVIALLWANLGTVKRAQAVEALVRFRKQYETIRPLYRTPTRARRLTLSVLGPAASAKDQGLAWAAGLFDGEGSTELYTRRIPERTWFALRSRVSQCDAQGIPEVLRRFRAAVGCGRIDGPTSGEGYENAYKWDAGADDTLRVLAMIWPWLGIVKRVQAIDAVKSVDTLPVLRRHPWRDEALRFAQLYTETSGNSPTA
;
A
#
# COMPACT_ATOMS: atom_id res chain seq x y z
N MET A 1 -7.90 23.00 -16.84
CA MET A 1 -8.07 21.55 -17.10
C MET A 1 -6.93 21.04 -17.99
N ALA A 2 -5.72 20.80 -17.43
CA ALA A 2 -4.57 20.31 -18.21
C ALA A 2 -3.53 19.51 -17.39
N GLN A 3 -3.90 18.96 -16.22
CA GLN A 3 -2.98 18.19 -15.37
C GLN A 3 -3.09 16.66 -15.56
N SER A 4 -4.14 16.16 -16.22
CA SER A 4 -4.38 14.71 -16.31
C SER A 4 -3.49 13.98 -17.31
N SER A 5 -2.90 14.68 -18.30
CA SER A 5 -2.12 14.04 -19.37
C SER A 5 -0.67 13.71 -18.98
N ARG A 6 0.00 14.55 -18.17
CA ARG A 6 1.42 14.32 -17.81
C ARG A 6 1.64 13.19 -16.80
N SER A 7 0.64 12.86 -15.98
CA SER A 7 0.74 11.77 -15.00
C SER A 7 0.61 10.38 -15.64
N ALA A 8 0.10 10.30 -16.86
CA ALA A 8 -0.08 9.03 -17.57
C ALA A 8 1.20 8.51 -18.22
N ASP A 9 2.25 9.35 -18.35
CA ASP A 9 3.48 9.02 -19.07
C ASP A 9 4.63 8.56 -18.16
N LEU A 10 4.56 8.88 -16.86
CA LEU A 10 5.60 8.54 -15.90
C LEU A 10 5.25 7.24 -15.17
N VAL A 11 6.12 6.25 -15.32
CA VAL A 11 6.02 4.99 -14.57
C VAL A 11 5.98 5.29 -13.06
N PRO A 12 4.97 4.80 -12.32
CA PRO A 12 4.90 5.02 -10.89
C PRO A 12 6.17 4.57 -10.17
N SER A 13 6.79 5.48 -9.41
CA SER A 13 8.05 5.21 -8.71
C SER A 13 7.97 4.01 -7.76
N VAL A 14 6.77 3.71 -7.23
CA VAL A 14 6.52 2.51 -6.43
C VAL A 14 6.80 1.21 -7.19
N LEU A 15 6.44 1.14 -8.48
CA LEU A 15 6.69 -0.05 -9.31
C LEU A 15 8.18 -0.19 -9.63
N ILE A 16 8.87 0.93 -9.88
CA ILE A 16 10.33 0.95 -10.09
C ILE A 16 11.05 0.46 -8.83
N ARG A 17 10.72 1.01 -7.65
CA ARG A 17 11.30 0.57 -6.37
C ARG A 17 11.02 -0.90 -6.09
N PHE A 18 9.80 -1.36 -6.38
CA PHE A 18 9.46 -2.77 -6.23
C PHE A 18 10.30 -3.65 -7.15
N GLN A 19 10.43 -3.31 -8.43
CA GLN A 19 11.26 -4.04 -9.40
C GLN A 19 12.72 -4.13 -8.92
N HIS A 20 13.30 -3.02 -8.44
CA HIS A 20 14.63 -3.02 -7.85
C HIS A 20 14.74 -3.91 -6.60
N ALA A 21 13.74 -3.84 -5.71
CA ALA A 21 13.72 -4.63 -4.48
C ALA A 21 13.64 -6.15 -4.73
N VAL A 22 13.03 -6.56 -5.83
CA VAL A 22 13.01 -7.97 -6.27
C VAL A 22 14.18 -8.32 -7.19
N GLY A 23 15.31 -7.61 -7.08
CA GLY A 23 16.53 -7.92 -7.84
C GLY A 23 16.42 -7.64 -9.34
N GLY A 24 15.57 -6.69 -9.73
CA GLY A 24 15.34 -6.33 -11.14
C GLY A 24 14.44 -7.31 -11.89
N MET A 25 13.84 -8.30 -11.21
CA MET A 25 12.95 -9.28 -11.85
C MET A 25 11.66 -8.66 -12.39
N GLY A 26 11.08 -9.28 -13.42
CA GLY A 26 9.86 -8.83 -14.07
C GLY A 26 10.05 -7.59 -14.96
N SER A 27 8.96 -7.13 -15.54
CA SER A 27 8.90 -5.94 -16.40
C SER A 27 7.69 -5.08 -16.04
N ILE A 28 7.84 -3.77 -16.21
CA ILE A 28 6.75 -2.81 -16.09
C ILE A 28 6.23 -2.53 -17.50
N GLY A 29 4.97 -2.86 -17.76
CA GLY A 29 4.32 -2.62 -19.05
C GLY A 29 3.98 -1.15 -19.27
N ALA A 30 3.69 -0.80 -20.52
CA ALA A 30 3.02 0.45 -20.85
C ALA A 30 1.68 0.56 -20.10
N PRO A 31 1.22 1.78 -19.78
CA PRO A 31 -0.06 1.95 -19.11
C PRO A 31 -1.20 1.42 -19.99
N TYR A 32 -2.16 0.74 -19.39
CA TYR A 32 -3.39 0.30 -20.05
C TYR A 32 -4.58 1.09 -19.50
N LEU A 33 -5.63 1.25 -20.32
CA LEU A 33 -6.86 1.89 -19.88
C LEU A 33 -7.64 0.92 -18.98
N ASP A 34 -7.81 1.28 -17.71
CA ASP A 34 -8.76 0.63 -16.82
C ASP A 34 -10.17 1.13 -17.14
N GLU A 35 -10.97 0.29 -17.78
CA GLU A 35 -12.35 0.61 -18.20
C GLU A 35 -13.26 0.93 -17.02
N ARG A 36 -12.98 0.40 -15.81
CA ARG A 36 -13.79 0.65 -14.62
C ARG A 36 -13.54 2.03 -14.05
N GLY A 37 -12.27 2.43 -14.00
CA GLY A 37 -11.86 3.72 -13.45
C GLY A 37 -11.80 4.85 -14.49
N GLY A 38 -11.79 4.53 -15.78
CA GLY A 38 -11.48 5.49 -16.84
C GLY A 38 -10.07 6.08 -16.72
N THR A 39 -9.15 5.36 -16.07
CA THR A 39 -7.79 5.83 -15.77
C THR A 39 -6.74 4.91 -16.39
N PHE A 40 -5.55 5.45 -16.62
CA PHE A 40 -4.41 4.67 -17.09
C PHE A 40 -3.70 3.99 -15.91
N ALA A 41 -3.53 2.68 -15.99
CA ALA A 41 -2.91 1.87 -14.96
C ALA A 41 -1.62 1.21 -15.48
N TYR A 42 -0.56 1.25 -14.65
CA TYR A 42 0.67 0.52 -14.91
C TYR A 42 0.65 -0.83 -14.19
N GLN A 43 1.24 -1.85 -14.83
CA GLN A 43 1.38 -3.18 -14.24
C GLN A 43 2.84 -3.64 -14.27
N TRP A 44 3.34 -4.10 -13.13
CA TRP A 44 4.54 -4.93 -13.07
C TRP A 44 4.15 -6.41 -13.18
N ARG A 45 4.88 -7.18 -14.00
CA ARG A 45 4.62 -8.60 -14.25
C ARG A 45 5.90 -9.41 -14.38
N VAL A 46 5.86 -10.65 -13.91
CA VAL A 46 6.87 -11.67 -14.21
C VAL A 46 6.37 -12.57 -15.33
N GLY A 47 7.25 -12.86 -16.30
CA GLY A 47 6.89 -13.61 -17.51
C GLY A 47 7.29 -15.08 -17.48
N SER A 48 8.13 -15.48 -16.54
CA SER A 48 8.62 -16.87 -16.41
C SER A 48 8.24 -17.49 -15.08
N PHE A 49 8.21 -18.82 -15.07
CA PHE A 49 7.93 -19.60 -13.88
C PHE A 49 9.03 -19.42 -12.81
N GLU A 50 10.29 -19.38 -13.22
CA GLU A 50 11.45 -19.26 -12.33
C GLU A 50 11.51 -17.88 -11.68
N GLU A 51 11.27 -16.80 -12.45
CA GLU A 51 11.16 -15.46 -11.87
C GLU A 51 9.97 -15.39 -10.91
N THR A 52 8.85 -16.04 -11.25
CA THR A 52 7.68 -16.12 -10.37
C THR A 52 8.02 -16.82 -9.05
N GLN A 53 8.68 -17.98 -9.10
CA GLN A 53 9.10 -18.72 -7.91
C GLN A 53 10.10 -17.90 -7.07
N ALA A 54 11.09 -17.27 -7.71
CA ALA A 54 12.08 -16.45 -7.02
C ALA A 54 11.44 -15.25 -6.32
N VAL A 55 10.52 -14.54 -6.98
CA VAL A 55 9.79 -13.42 -6.37
C VAL A 55 8.90 -13.90 -5.22
N ILE A 56 8.17 -15.00 -5.39
CA ILE A 56 7.36 -15.59 -4.31
C ILE A 56 8.25 -15.93 -3.11
N ALA A 57 9.42 -16.52 -3.34
CA ALA A 57 10.37 -16.86 -2.28
C ALA A 57 10.88 -15.63 -1.54
N LEU A 58 11.25 -14.55 -2.25
CA LEU A 58 11.66 -13.28 -1.65
C LEU A 58 10.57 -12.66 -0.76
N LEU A 59 9.31 -12.74 -1.21
CA LEU A 59 8.17 -12.16 -0.50
C LEU A 59 7.64 -13.07 0.62
N TRP A 60 8.00 -14.35 0.62
CA TRP A 60 7.32 -15.39 1.39
C TRP A 60 7.18 -15.07 2.88
N ALA A 61 8.26 -14.61 3.51
CA ALA A 61 8.28 -14.25 4.93
C ALA A 61 7.29 -13.12 5.27
N ASN A 62 6.97 -12.27 4.31
CA ASN A 62 6.12 -11.09 4.50
C ASN A 62 4.68 -11.25 3.97
N LEU A 63 4.40 -12.29 3.19
CA LEU A 63 3.04 -12.60 2.71
C LEU A 63 2.15 -13.12 3.85
N GLY A 64 0.92 -12.62 3.92
CA GLY A 64 -0.14 -13.18 4.78
C GLY A 64 -0.60 -14.56 4.31
N THR A 65 -1.32 -15.28 5.18
CA THR A 65 -1.74 -16.68 4.93
C THR A 65 -2.54 -16.83 3.64
N VAL A 66 -3.47 -15.92 3.36
CA VAL A 66 -4.29 -15.92 2.14
C VAL A 66 -3.42 -15.81 0.88
N LYS A 67 -2.48 -14.87 0.85
CA LYS A 67 -1.59 -14.68 -0.31
C LYS A 67 -0.59 -15.83 -0.47
N ARG A 68 -0.13 -16.44 0.63
CA ARG A 68 0.66 -17.69 0.59
C ARG A 68 -0.15 -18.84 -0.01
N ALA A 69 -1.40 -19.02 0.39
CA ALA A 69 -2.27 -20.06 -0.16
C ALA A 69 -2.53 -19.84 -1.66
N GLN A 70 -2.82 -18.61 -2.07
CA GLN A 70 -2.98 -18.24 -3.49
C GLN A 70 -1.69 -18.51 -4.30
N ALA A 71 -0.52 -18.19 -3.75
CA ALA A 71 0.77 -18.47 -4.40
C ALA A 71 1.01 -19.99 -4.57
N VAL A 72 0.74 -20.79 -3.53
CA VAL A 72 0.85 -22.26 -3.59
C VAL A 72 -0.10 -22.83 -4.64
N GLU A 73 -1.37 -22.41 -4.62
CA GLU A 73 -2.38 -22.86 -5.56
C GLU A 73 -1.97 -22.54 -7.01
N ALA A 74 -1.48 -21.33 -7.27
CA ALA A 74 -1.00 -20.92 -8.59
C ALA A 74 0.16 -21.80 -9.07
N LEU A 75 1.15 -22.08 -8.22
CA LEU A 75 2.29 -22.94 -8.54
C LEU A 75 1.85 -24.39 -8.81
N VAL A 76 0.92 -24.93 -8.01
CA VAL A 76 0.34 -26.27 -8.21
C VAL A 76 -0.43 -26.34 -9.54
N ARG A 77 -1.25 -25.33 -9.82
CA ARG A 77 -2.03 -25.26 -11.07
C ARG A 77 -1.10 -25.19 -12.29
N PHE A 78 -0.05 -24.37 -12.23
CA PHE A 78 0.95 -24.31 -13.29
C PHE A 78 1.60 -25.67 -13.53
N ARG A 79 2.04 -26.35 -12.46
CA ARG A 79 2.71 -27.65 -12.59
C ARG A 79 1.80 -28.70 -13.24
N LYS A 80 0.55 -28.79 -12.79
CA LYS A 80 -0.46 -29.67 -13.40
C LYS A 80 -0.66 -29.38 -14.89
N GLN A 81 -0.72 -28.11 -15.27
CA GLN A 81 -0.88 -27.72 -16.67
C GLN A 81 0.40 -28.00 -17.49
N TYR A 82 1.58 -27.78 -16.93
CA TYR A 82 2.85 -28.02 -17.60
C TYR A 82 3.06 -29.51 -17.91
N GLU A 83 2.61 -30.39 -17.02
CA GLU A 83 2.65 -31.85 -17.21
C GLU A 83 1.78 -32.31 -18.38
N THR A 84 0.66 -31.64 -18.68
CA THR A 84 -0.26 -32.02 -19.77
C THR A 84 0.09 -31.41 -21.13
N ILE A 85 0.88 -30.34 -21.17
CA ILE A 85 1.32 -29.70 -22.42
C ILE A 85 2.34 -30.60 -23.14
N ARG A 86 2.14 -30.81 -24.45
CA ARG A 86 3.08 -31.58 -25.30
C ARG A 86 4.48 -30.97 -25.22
N PRO A 87 5.56 -31.78 -25.14
CA PRO A 87 6.92 -31.28 -25.00
C PRO A 87 7.34 -30.21 -26.04
N LEU A 88 6.82 -30.29 -27.27
CA LEU A 88 7.12 -29.32 -28.33
C LEU A 88 6.63 -27.89 -28.04
N TYR A 89 5.62 -27.72 -27.17
CA TYR A 89 5.10 -26.40 -26.77
C TYR A 89 5.64 -25.95 -25.40
N ARG A 90 6.56 -26.73 -24.81
CA ARG A 90 7.26 -26.32 -23.60
C ARG A 90 8.40 -25.41 -24.01
N THR A 91 8.18 -24.11 -23.98
CA THR A 91 9.28 -23.15 -24.16
C THR A 91 10.28 -23.37 -23.01
N PRO A 92 11.55 -23.70 -23.27
CA PRO A 92 12.54 -23.82 -22.22
C PRO A 92 12.72 -22.45 -21.58
N THR A 93 12.38 -22.38 -20.30
CA THR A 93 12.58 -21.18 -19.50
C THR A 93 14.07 -21.00 -19.30
N ARG A 94 14.66 -20.06 -20.04
CA ARG A 94 16.06 -19.68 -19.85
C ARG A 94 16.20 -19.09 -18.46
N ALA A 95 16.92 -19.78 -17.58
CA ALA A 95 17.31 -19.25 -16.29
C ALA A 95 18.14 -17.97 -16.51
N ARG A 96 17.55 -16.82 -16.21
CA ARG A 96 18.28 -15.56 -16.13
C ARG A 96 19.17 -15.66 -14.90
N ARG A 97 20.49 -15.45 -15.04
CA ARG A 97 21.37 -15.34 -13.87
C ARG A 97 20.91 -14.13 -13.07
N LEU A 98 20.37 -14.37 -11.88
CA LEU A 98 19.93 -13.32 -10.97
C LEU A 98 21.15 -12.84 -10.19
N THR A 99 21.54 -11.59 -10.43
CA THR A 99 22.48 -10.91 -9.54
C THR A 99 21.65 -10.31 -8.41
N LEU A 100 21.50 -11.05 -7.32
CA LEU A 100 20.99 -10.49 -6.08
C LEU A 100 22.06 -9.52 -5.57
N SER A 101 21.89 -8.22 -5.80
CA SER A 101 22.73 -7.22 -5.17
C SER A 101 22.68 -7.44 -3.66
N VAL A 102 23.86 -7.48 -3.04
CA VAL A 102 24.04 -7.68 -1.60
C VAL A 102 23.11 -6.72 -0.87
N LEU A 103 22.08 -7.29 -0.23
CA LEU A 103 21.16 -6.54 0.61
C LEU A 103 22.02 -5.86 1.69
N GLY A 104 21.83 -4.54 1.84
CA GLY A 104 22.47 -3.78 2.91
C GLY A 104 22.15 -4.35 4.30
N PRO A 105 22.67 -3.74 5.38
CA PRO A 105 22.41 -4.23 6.73
C PRO A 105 20.91 -4.46 6.95
N ALA A 106 20.57 -5.64 7.47
CA ALA A 106 19.18 -6.02 7.68
C ALA A 106 18.50 -4.99 8.59
N ALA A 107 17.42 -4.38 8.10
CA ALA A 107 16.62 -3.44 8.88
C ALA A 107 16.15 -4.11 10.17
N SER A 108 15.99 -3.34 11.26
CA SER A 108 15.52 -3.90 12.54
C SER A 108 14.14 -4.54 12.37
N ALA A 109 13.79 -5.51 13.24
CA ALA A 109 12.47 -6.14 13.18
C ALA A 109 11.32 -5.11 13.26
N LYS A 110 11.54 -4.02 14.01
CA LYS A 110 10.60 -2.89 14.10
C LYS A 110 10.50 -2.14 12.77
N ASP A 111 11.63 -1.80 12.14
CA ASP A 111 11.65 -1.11 10.85
C ASP A 111 11.03 -1.96 9.75
N GLN A 112 11.26 -3.29 9.76
CA GLN A 112 10.60 -4.22 8.84
C GLN A 112 9.08 -4.22 9.04
N GLY A 113 8.61 -4.19 10.29
CA GLY A 113 7.19 -4.08 10.62
C GLY A 113 6.56 -2.78 10.11
N LEU A 114 7.24 -1.65 10.31
CA LEU A 114 6.77 -0.33 9.85
C LEU A 114 6.83 -0.18 8.33
N ALA A 115 7.88 -0.68 7.68
CA ALA A 115 8.00 -0.71 6.22
C ALA A 115 6.90 -1.55 5.58
N TRP A 116 6.61 -2.72 6.17
CA TRP A 116 5.50 -3.56 5.75
C TRP A 116 4.14 -2.85 5.94
N ALA A 117 3.94 -2.19 7.08
CA ALA A 117 2.72 -1.43 7.35
C ALA A 117 2.54 -0.28 6.35
N ALA A 118 3.63 0.45 6.04
CA ALA A 118 3.63 1.50 5.02
C ALA A 118 3.20 0.97 3.65
N GLY A 119 3.72 -0.19 3.24
CA GLY A 119 3.36 -0.84 1.97
C GLY A 119 1.88 -1.26 1.92
N LEU A 120 1.35 -1.81 3.01
CA LEU A 120 -0.08 -2.11 3.10
C LEU A 120 -0.92 -0.83 3.02
N PHE A 121 -0.52 0.22 3.74
CA PHE A 121 -1.21 1.51 3.74
C PHE A 121 -1.17 2.21 2.37
N ASP A 122 -0.07 2.06 1.62
CA ASP A 122 0.04 2.54 0.24
C ASP A 122 -0.99 1.90 -0.69
N GLY A 123 -1.26 0.60 -0.53
CA GLY A 123 -2.22 -0.14 -1.35
C GLY A 123 -3.67 0.08 -0.93
N GLU A 124 -3.96 -0.06 0.37
CA GLU A 124 -5.32 -0.23 0.90
C GLU A 124 -5.73 0.90 1.87
N GLY A 125 -4.77 1.74 2.25
CA GLY A 125 -4.97 2.77 3.26
C GLY A 125 -5.59 4.05 2.71
N SER A 126 -6.26 4.80 3.58
CA SER A 126 -6.70 6.16 3.28
C SER A 126 -6.40 7.09 4.46
N THR A 127 -6.11 8.35 4.16
CA THR A 127 -6.09 9.45 5.12
C THR A 127 -7.03 10.51 4.61
N GLU A 128 -8.00 10.89 5.43
CA GLU A 128 -9.08 11.80 5.05
C GLU A 128 -9.48 12.72 6.19
N LEU A 129 -10.04 13.86 5.83
CA LEU A 129 -10.82 14.68 6.75
C LEU A 129 -12.25 14.13 6.77
N TYR A 130 -12.54 13.26 7.73
CA TYR A 130 -13.84 12.66 7.90
C TYR A 130 -14.85 13.69 8.41
N THR A 131 -15.97 13.80 7.70
CA THR A 131 -17.10 14.67 8.08
C THR A 131 -18.30 13.81 8.41
N ARG A 132 -18.86 13.98 9.61
CA ARG A 132 -20.13 13.36 10.03
C ARG A 132 -21.17 14.42 10.29
N ARG A 133 -22.28 14.35 9.56
CA ARG A 133 -23.46 15.20 9.81
C ARG A 133 -24.38 14.47 10.78
N ILE A 134 -24.70 15.11 11.89
CA ILE A 134 -25.81 14.76 12.78
C ILE A 134 -26.82 15.91 12.76
N PRO A 135 -28.12 15.67 13.05
CA PRO A 135 -29.17 16.68 12.89
C PRO A 135 -28.84 18.05 13.52
N GLU A 136 -28.20 18.08 14.69
CA GLU A 136 -27.85 19.35 15.35
C GLU A 136 -26.41 19.85 15.09
N ARG A 137 -25.53 19.06 14.45
CA ARG A 137 -24.11 19.40 14.35
C ARG A 137 -23.40 18.69 13.20
N THR A 138 -22.43 19.36 12.59
CA THR A 138 -21.42 18.68 11.76
C THR A 138 -20.14 18.47 12.57
N TRP A 139 -19.67 17.23 12.62
CA TRP A 139 -18.42 16.82 13.27
C TRP A 139 -17.36 16.54 12.21
N PHE A 140 -16.13 16.97 12.48
CA PHE A 140 -14.99 16.77 11.61
C PHE A 140 -13.87 16.08 12.39
N ALA A 141 -13.15 15.17 11.75
CA ALA A 141 -11.95 14.58 12.32
C ALA A 141 -10.98 14.15 11.22
N LEU A 142 -9.70 14.38 11.45
CA LEU A 142 -8.65 13.73 10.68
C LEU A 142 -8.70 12.22 10.99
N ARG A 143 -8.64 11.37 9.97
CA ARG A 143 -8.80 9.94 10.14
C ARG A 143 -7.98 9.16 9.13
N SER A 144 -7.38 8.06 9.59
CA SER A 144 -6.73 7.08 8.73
C SER A 144 -7.39 5.72 8.86
N ARG A 145 -7.52 5.01 7.74
CA ARG A 145 -8.15 3.69 7.68
C ARG A 145 -7.35 2.72 6.83
N VAL A 146 -7.48 1.43 7.14
CA VAL A 146 -7.12 0.31 6.26
C VAL A 146 -8.26 -0.68 6.31
N SER A 147 -8.85 -1.01 5.17
CA SER A 147 -10.02 -1.89 5.08
C SER A 147 -9.66 -3.24 4.47
N GLN A 148 -10.25 -4.32 4.97
CA GLN A 148 -10.11 -5.68 4.44
C GLN A 148 -11.38 -6.48 4.68
N CYS A 149 -11.73 -7.39 3.77
CA CYS A 149 -12.85 -8.31 3.93
C CYS A 149 -12.35 -9.72 4.26
N ASP A 150 -12.98 -10.39 5.21
CA ASP A 150 -12.70 -11.79 5.52
C ASP A 150 -13.91 -12.45 6.18
N ALA A 151 -14.38 -13.55 5.60
CA ALA A 151 -15.51 -14.32 6.11
C ALA A 151 -15.18 -15.10 7.41
N GLN A 152 -13.89 -15.31 7.71
CA GLN A 152 -13.43 -16.15 8.82
C GLN A 152 -13.13 -15.36 10.10
N GLY A 153 -13.41 -14.06 10.13
CA GLY A 153 -13.19 -13.19 11.28
C GLY A 153 -12.24 -12.04 10.96
N ILE A 154 -11.67 -11.41 12.00
CA ILE A 154 -10.76 -10.28 11.80
C ILE A 154 -9.54 -10.72 10.95
N PRO A 155 -9.29 -10.07 9.80
CA PRO A 155 -8.16 -10.40 8.93
C PRO A 155 -6.82 -10.33 9.66
N GLU A 156 -5.98 -11.35 9.50
CA GLU A 156 -4.63 -11.42 10.09
C GLU A 156 -3.78 -10.19 9.72
N VAL A 157 -3.92 -9.73 8.48
CA VAL A 157 -3.26 -8.51 7.97
C VAL A 157 -3.62 -7.25 8.79
N LEU A 158 -4.87 -7.09 9.22
CA LEU A 158 -5.26 -5.94 10.06
C LEU A 158 -4.69 -6.06 11.48
N ARG A 159 -4.65 -7.28 12.04
CA ARG A 159 -4.02 -7.53 13.35
C ARG A 159 -2.53 -7.22 13.30
N ARG A 160 -1.84 -7.68 12.25
CA ARG A 160 -0.41 -7.39 12.03
C ARG A 160 -0.15 -5.90 11.82
N PHE A 161 -1.01 -5.20 11.07
CA PHE A 161 -0.93 -3.76 10.90
C PHE A 161 -1.04 -3.02 12.24
N ARG A 162 -2.08 -3.31 13.02
CA ARG A 162 -2.26 -2.73 14.36
C ARG A 162 -1.07 -3.02 15.28
N ALA A 163 -0.53 -4.23 15.24
CA ALA A 163 0.64 -4.60 16.04
C ALA A 163 1.91 -3.83 15.62
N ALA A 164 2.11 -3.61 14.31
CA ALA A 164 3.25 -2.87 13.79
C ALA A 164 3.20 -1.37 14.16
N VAL A 165 2.02 -0.74 14.06
CA VAL A 165 1.86 0.70 14.34
C VAL A 165 1.59 0.99 15.82
N GLY A 166 1.14 -0.01 16.60
CA GLY A 166 0.96 0.11 18.05
C GLY A 166 -0.23 0.94 18.53
N CYS A 167 -1.05 1.49 17.63
CA CYS A 167 -2.27 2.24 17.98
C CYS A 167 -3.41 2.03 16.96
N GLY A 168 -4.51 2.76 17.16
CA GLY A 168 -5.76 2.55 16.45
C GLY A 168 -6.53 1.30 16.90
N ARG A 169 -7.74 1.16 16.38
CA ARG A 169 -8.67 0.05 16.67
C ARG A 169 -9.08 -0.68 15.41
N ILE A 170 -9.53 -1.92 15.55
CA ILE A 170 -10.13 -2.66 14.45
C ILE A 170 -11.63 -2.73 14.72
N ASP A 171 -12.41 -2.16 13.80
CA ASP A 171 -13.87 -2.16 13.81
C ASP A 171 -14.39 -3.20 12.79
N GLY A 172 -15.58 -3.74 13.02
CA GLY A 172 -16.25 -4.70 12.12
C GLY A 172 -16.66 -6.01 12.82
N PRO A 173 -17.22 -6.98 12.08
CA PRO A 173 -17.53 -6.89 10.65
C PRO A 173 -18.68 -5.92 10.38
N THR A 174 -18.65 -5.30 9.21
CA THR A 174 -19.80 -4.58 8.62
C THR A 174 -20.06 -5.18 7.25
N SER A 175 -21.33 -5.39 6.93
CA SER A 175 -21.78 -5.84 5.61
C SER A 175 -22.73 -4.80 5.04
N GLY A 176 -22.68 -4.57 3.74
CA GLY A 176 -23.50 -3.59 3.03
C GLY A 176 -23.56 -3.87 1.54
N GLU A 177 -24.15 -2.95 0.78
CA GLU A 177 -24.20 -3.08 -0.68
C GLU A 177 -22.78 -3.10 -1.26
N GLY A 178 -22.40 -4.24 -1.85
CA GLY A 178 -21.13 -4.42 -2.55
C GLY A 178 -19.97 -4.96 -1.70
N TYR A 179 -20.16 -5.24 -0.40
CA TYR A 179 -19.14 -5.89 0.42
C TYR A 179 -19.74 -6.68 1.58
N GLU A 180 -19.13 -7.84 1.87
CA GLU A 180 -19.48 -8.68 3.01
C GLU A 180 -18.29 -8.83 3.94
N ASN A 181 -18.57 -8.85 5.26
CA ASN A 181 -17.56 -9.09 6.29
C ASN A 181 -16.37 -8.13 6.23
N ALA A 182 -16.64 -6.85 5.99
CA ALA A 182 -15.61 -5.82 5.96
C ALA A 182 -15.18 -5.44 7.37
N TYR A 183 -13.89 -5.53 7.62
CA TYR A 183 -13.21 -5.02 8.80
C TYR A 183 -12.38 -3.81 8.40
N LYS A 184 -12.17 -2.91 9.36
CA LYS A 184 -11.31 -1.74 9.15
C LYS A 184 -10.45 -1.50 10.37
N TRP A 185 -9.16 -1.32 10.15
CA TRP A 185 -8.34 -0.61 11.13
C TRP A 185 -8.62 0.88 11.00
N ASP A 186 -8.70 1.57 12.13
CA ASP A 186 -9.13 2.95 12.24
C ASP A 186 -8.29 3.71 13.29
N ALA A 187 -7.74 4.84 12.88
CA ALA A 187 -7.07 5.81 13.73
C ALA A 187 -7.69 7.19 13.53
N GLY A 188 -7.94 7.91 14.61
CA GLY A 188 -8.46 9.26 14.59
C GLY A 188 -7.44 10.26 15.14
N ALA A 189 -7.42 11.46 14.56
CA ALA A 189 -6.67 12.63 15.04
C ALA A 189 -5.21 12.32 15.40
N ASP A 190 -4.87 12.31 16.69
CA ASP A 190 -3.52 12.08 17.21
C ASP A 190 -2.93 10.75 16.74
N ASP A 191 -3.72 9.68 16.77
CA ASP A 191 -3.27 8.38 16.30
C ASP A 191 -2.96 8.41 14.79
N THR A 192 -3.71 9.19 14.00
CA THR A 192 -3.40 9.37 12.58
C THR A 192 -2.05 10.04 12.39
N LEU A 193 -1.80 11.16 13.08
CA LEU A 193 -0.54 11.89 12.96
C LEU A 193 0.65 11.04 13.41
N ARG A 194 0.49 10.31 14.52
CA ARG A 194 1.49 9.38 15.05
C ARG A 194 1.81 8.27 14.05
N VAL A 195 0.78 7.61 13.51
CA VAL A 195 0.96 6.52 12.53
C VAL A 195 1.65 7.02 11.28
N LEU A 196 1.18 8.14 10.73
CA LEU A 196 1.77 8.72 9.52
C LEU A 196 3.25 9.05 9.73
N ALA A 197 3.63 9.61 10.88
CA ALA A 197 5.02 9.91 11.19
C ALA A 197 5.89 8.63 11.27
N MET A 198 5.36 7.56 11.86
CA MET A 198 6.07 6.27 11.97
C MET A 198 6.28 5.59 10.62
N ILE A 199 5.29 5.60 9.73
CA ILE A 199 5.39 4.93 8.43
C ILE A 199 5.94 5.83 7.33
N TRP A 200 6.10 7.14 7.60
CA TRP A 200 6.53 8.13 6.62
C TRP A 200 7.77 7.72 5.81
N PRO A 201 8.86 7.19 6.43
CA PRO A 201 10.08 6.88 5.69
C PRO A 201 9.87 5.92 4.52
N TRP A 202 8.88 5.03 4.61
CA TRP A 202 8.57 4.01 3.61
C TRP A 202 7.31 4.33 2.78
N LEU A 203 6.51 5.30 3.20
CA LEU A 203 5.26 5.66 2.54
C LEU A 203 5.50 6.22 1.12
N GLY A 204 4.66 5.82 0.17
CA GLY A 204 4.71 6.25 -1.22
C GLY A 204 4.32 7.72 -1.39
N ILE A 205 4.84 8.35 -2.45
CA ILE A 205 4.65 9.79 -2.68
C ILE A 205 3.18 10.18 -2.80
N VAL A 206 2.34 9.34 -3.42
CA VAL A 206 0.91 9.58 -3.57
C VAL A 206 0.23 9.67 -2.21
N LYS A 207 0.47 8.72 -1.31
CA LYS A 207 -0.10 8.74 0.05
C LYS A 207 0.49 9.85 0.90
N ARG A 208 1.77 10.21 0.73
CA ARG A 208 2.36 11.38 1.40
C ARG A 208 1.65 12.67 1.02
N VAL A 209 1.40 12.91 -0.27
CA VAL A 209 0.65 14.09 -0.75
C VAL A 209 -0.77 14.07 -0.20
N GLN A 210 -1.49 12.95 -0.31
CA GLN A 210 -2.84 12.80 0.24
C GLN A 210 -2.89 13.08 1.75
N ALA A 211 -1.90 12.59 2.51
CA ALA A 211 -1.79 12.85 3.94
C ALA A 211 -1.56 14.33 4.24
N ILE A 212 -0.64 14.99 3.53
CA ILE A 212 -0.39 16.43 3.68
C ILE A 212 -1.64 17.25 3.36
N ASP A 213 -2.36 16.91 2.29
CA ASP A 213 -3.57 17.61 1.87
C ASP A 213 -4.69 17.45 2.91
N ALA A 214 -4.88 16.24 3.44
CA ALA A 214 -5.85 15.98 4.50
C ALA A 214 -5.52 16.75 5.78
N VAL A 215 -4.24 16.80 6.15
CA VAL A 215 -3.75 17.55 7.31
C VAL A 215 -3.93 19.05 7.13
N LYS A 216 -3.56 19.62 5.97
CA LYS A 216 -3.76 21.05 5.67
C LYS A 216 -5.23 21.45 5.64
N SER A 217 -6.11 20.54 5.24
CA SER A 217 -7.56 20.77 5.23
C SER A 217 -8.15 20.94 6.64
N VAL A 218 -7.42 20.59 7.71
CA VAL A 218 -7.83 20.86 9.09
C VAL A 218 -7.88 22.36 9.38
N ASP A 219 -6.95 23.15 8.81
CA ASP A 219 -6.87 24.60 9.06
C ASP A 219 -7.95 25.43 8.37
N THR A 220 -8.50 24.90 7.28
CA THR A 220 -9.56 25.57 6.52
C THR A 220 -10.89 25.55 7.29
N LEU A 221 -11.02 24.71 8.33
CA LEU A 221 -12.21 24.58 9.14
C LEU A 221 -12.09 25.34 10.48
N PRO A 222 -12.87 26.44 10.69
CA PRO A 222 -12.82 27.21 11.94
C PRO A 222 -13.11 26.39 13.20
N VAL A 223 -13.94 25.34 13.09
CA VAL A 223 -14.30 24.46 14.22
C VAL A 223 -13.12 23.62 14.72
N LEU A 224 -12.16 23.30 13.84
CA LEU A 224 -10.99 22.51 14.21
C LEU A 224 -9.83 23.38 14.71
N ARG A 225 -9.92 24.72 14.55
CA ARG A 225 -8.91 25.66 15.06
C ARG A 225 -8.70 25.59 16.57
N ARG A 226 -9.69 25.11 17.31
CA ARG A 226 -9.67 25.02 18.78
C ARG A 226 -9.26 23.65 19.31
N HIS A 227 -8.97 22.68 18.43
CA HIS A 227 -8.69 21.32 18.85
C HIS A 227 -7.20 21.14 19.23
N PRO A 228 -6.86 20.51 20.38
CA PRO A 228 -5.48 20.41 20.85
C PRO A 228 -4.47 19.79 19.86
N TRP A 229 -4.92 18.88 19.00
CA TRP A 229 -4.07 18.18 18.03
C TRP A 229 -3.77 18.98 16.76
N ARG A 230 -4.36 20.17 16.61
CA ARG A 230 -4.14 21.03 15.45
C ARG A 230 -2.68 21.47 15.33
N ASP A 231 -2.06 21.88 16.44
CA ASP A 231 -0.69 22.37 16.41
C ASP A 231 0.28 21.25 16.02
N GLU A 232 -0.05 20.01 16.38
CA GLU A 232 0.68 18.83 15.93
C GLU A 232 0.48 18.55 14.44
N ALA A 233 -0.75 18.68 13.94
CA ALA A 233 -1.06 18.60 12.51
C ALA A 233 -0.27 19.65 11.69
N LEU A 234 -0.20 20.89 12.18
CA LEU A 234 0.61 21.95 11.57
C LEU A 234 2.10 21.62 11.54
N ARG A 235 2.65 21.19 12.69
CA ARG A 235 4.06 20.77 12.79
C ARG A 235 4.36 19.61 11.83
N PHE A 236 3.46 18.63 11.75
CA PHE A 236 3.56 17.52 10.82
C PHE A 236 3.61 18.02 9.37
N ALA A 237 2.67 18.88 8.96
CA ALA A 237 2.62 19.41 7.60
C ALA A 237 3.87 20.21 7.26
N GLN A 238 4.41 21.01 8.18
CA GLN A 238 5.65 21.76 7.99
C GLN A 238 6.85 20.82 7.79
N LEU A 239 7.09 19.92 8.75
CA LEU A 239 8.21 18.97 8.73
C LEU A 239 8.26 18.15 7.44
N TYR A 240 7.10 17.69 6.98
CA TYR A 240 7.02 16.75 5.87
C TYR A 240 6.75 17.38 4.49
N THR A 241 6.25 18.62 4.42
CA THR A 241 6.19 19.36 3.15
C THR A 241 7.60 19.73 2.68
N GLU A 242 8.49 20.15 3.59
CA GLU A 242 9.88 20.49 3.28
C GLU A 242 10.68 19.26 2.81
N THR A 243 10.41 18.10 3.41
CA THR A 243 11.03 16.83 3.04
C THR A 243 10.56 16.30 1.68
N SER A 244 9.32 16.60 1.27
CA SER A 244 8.78 16.19 -0.03
C SER A 244 9.28 17.04 -1.21
N GLY A 245 9.80 18.25 -0.95
CA GLY A 245 10.42 19.11 -1.96
C GLY A 245 11.87 18.75 -2.29
N ASN A 246 12.59 18.13 -1.36
CA ASN A 246 13.95 17.63 -1.55
C ASN A 246 13.94 16.16 -1.99
N SER A 247 13.55 15.90 -3.23
CA SER A 247 13.96 14.65 -3.87
C SER A 247 15.42 14.79 -4.28
N PRO A 248 16.35 13.94 -3.79
CA PRO A 248 17.68 13.88 -4.37
C PRO A 248 17.53 13.40 -5.82
N THR A 249 17.93 14.23 -6.77
CA THR A 249 18.26 13.80 -8.11
C THR A 249 19.39 12.78 -8.00
N ALA A 250 19.09 11.50 -8.18
CA ALA A 250 20.06 10.44 -8.42
C ALA A 250 19.43 9.37 -9.32
#